data_AF-A0A8H7K8X5-F1
#
_entry.id   AF-A0A8H7K8X5-F1
#
_cell.length_a   1.000
_cell.length_b   1.000
_cell.length_c   1.000
_cell.angle_alpha   90.00
_cell.angle_beta   90.00
_cell.angle_gamma   90.00
#
_symmetry.space_group_name_H-M   'P 1'
#
loop_
_entity.id
_entity.type
_entity.pdbx_description
1 polymer ?
#
loop_
_entity_poly.entity_id
_entity_poly.type
_entity_poly.pdbx_seq_one_letter_code
_entity_poly.pdbx_strand_id
1 'polypeptide(L)'
;MHLDGAYRLINQARSWKKKYSSKAQALHRIYFFLRTVYESTRMKPTTAQSSNNGSPMLDWGTSAEAISGVLPEDGPASDGRSPSDQYSNDMCTYAHIYGVPHSLLILLNRTVEVVRMAMEEREQTGVRGLSSDLAVKCDEMELRIVEWLADPINDPASPGRVTPTNSIIMEHMTRAFHNAIIIYFAQHVRLLKHQYLQPFIIKVIDSIETIERIKAEAHIFAAPLYWPAFIAASEAFEPALQERFQKWYRDVEIYGIGCIRTGTQVLSDVWDKGPCPGATLTSIWRMVLERRGDILLLS
;
A
#
# COMPACT_ATOMS: atom_id res chain seq x y z
N MET A 1 -16.78 -7.01 4.87
CA MET A 1 -17.32 -8.38 4.77
C MET A 1 -16.72 -9.21 3.61
N HIS A 2 -16.42 -8.62 2.45
CA HIS A 2 -15.99 -9.39 1.25
C HIS A 2 -14.54 -9.94 1.29
N LEU A 3 -13.58 -9.22 1.88
CA LEU A 3 -12.17 -9.67 1.90
C LEU A 3 -11.91 -10.85 2.84
N ASP A 4 -12.60 -10.91 3.98
CA ASP A 4 -12.43 -12.03 4.92
C ASP A 4 -12.99 -13.35 4.35
N GLY A 5 -14.05 -13.27 3.53
CA GLY A 5 -14.56 -14.42 2.78
C GLY A 5 -13.57 -14.92 1.73
N ALA A 6 -12.98 -13.99 0.97
CA ALA A 6 -11.92 -14.31 0.00
C ALA A 6 -10.70 -14.94 0.68
N TYR A 7 -10.29 -14.43 1.85
CA TYR A 7 -9.20 -15.01 2.63
C TYR A 7 -9.44 -16.46 3.01
N ARG A 8 -10.63 -16.75 3.56
CA ARG A 8 -11.02 -18.12 3.95
C ARG A 8 -11.02 -19.06 2.76
N LEU A 9 -11.51 -18.60 1.60
CA LEU A 9 -11.53 -19.39 0.38
C LEU A 9 -10.12 -19.65 -0.16
N ILE A 10 -9.22 -18.67 -0.12
CA ILE A 10 -7.82 -18.84 -0.51
C ILE A 10 -7.14 -19.87 0.41
N ASN A 11 -7.31 -19.74 1.73
CA ASN A 11 -6.70 -20.66 2.69
C ASN A 11 -7.27 -22.08 2.61
N GLN A 12 -8.59 -22.22 2.43
CA GLN A 12 -9.22 -23.52 2.18
C GLN A 12 -8.74 -24.11 0.85
N ALA A 13 -8.52 -23.30 -0.17
CA ALA A 13 -8.00 -23.77 -1.44
C ALA A 13 -6.57 -24.34 -1.31
N ARG A 14 -5.75 -23.80 -0.41
CA ARG A 14 -4.37 -24.27 -0.17
C ARG A 14 -4.32 -25.67 0.43
N SER A 15 -5.34 -26.10 1.18
CA SER A 15 -5.33 -27.45 1.76
C SER A 15 -5.47 -28.57 0.71
N TRP A 16 -5.97 -28.26 -0.48
CA TRP A 16 -6.22 -29.26 -1.54
C TRP A 16 -5.59 -28.96 -2.90
N LYS A 17 -5.09 -27.74 -3.15
CA LYS A 17 -4.49 -27.35 -4.44
C LYS A 17 -3.02 -27.01 -4.28
N LYS A 18 -2.18 -27.79 -4.98
CA LYS A 18 -0.72 -27.61 -5.03
C LYS A 18 -0.25 -26.68 -6.16
N LYS A 19 -1.05 -26.51 -7.22
CA LYS A 19 -0.75 -25.62 -8.36
C LYS A 19 -1.96 -24.75 -8.67
N TYR A 20 -1.72 -23.46 -8.89
CA TYR A 20 -2.73 -22.48 -9.28
C TYR A 20 -2.54 -22.08 -10.75
N SER A 21 -3.63 -21.75 -11.44
CA SER A 21 -3.53 -21.17 -12.79
C SER A 21 -3.00 -19.73 -12.70
N SER A 22 -2.44 -19.21 -13.80
CA SER A 22 -1.99 -17.81 -13.90
C SER A 22 -3.10 -16.81 -13.56
N LYS A 23 -4.34 -17.10 -13.97
CA LYS A 23 -5.52 -16.29 -13.60
C LYS A 23 -5.81 -16.33 -12.10
N ALA A 24 -5.71 -17.50 -11.46
CA ALA A 24 -5.93 -17.63 -10.03
C ALA A 24 -4.82 -16.97 -9.21
N GLN A 25 -3.56 -17.08 -9.66
CA GLN A 25 -2.45 -16.33 -9.10
C GLN A 25 -2.72 -14.83 -9.20
N ALA A 26 -3.02 -14.29 -10.38
CA ALA A 26 -3.37 -12.87 -10.56
C ALA A 26 -4.51 -12.40 -9.62
N LEU A 27 -5.54 -13.22 -9.40
CA LEU A 27 -6.60 -12.89 -8.43
C LEU A 27 -6.12 -12.89 -6.98
N HIS A 28 -5.25 -13.84 -6.57
CA HIS A 28 -4.63 -13.82 -5.26
C HIS A 28 -3.79 -12.55 -5.07
N ARG A 29 -3.05 -12.15 -6.10
CA ARG A 29 -2.27 -10.91 -6.12
C ARG A 29 -3.15 -9.70 -5.89
N ILE A 30 -4.28 -9.65 -6.61
CA ILE A 30 -5.24 -8.56 -6.47
C ILE A 30 -5.79 -8.51 -5.05
N TYR A 31 -6.19 -9.66 -4.52
CA TYR A 31 -6.65 -9.80 -3.16
C TYR A 31 -5.61 -9.30 -2.14
N PHE A 32 -4.34 -9.73 -2.25
CA PHE A 32 -3.29 -9.35 -1.31
C PHE A 32 -2.96 -7.86 -1.36
N PHE A 33 -2.96 -7.26 -2.55
CA PHE A 33 -2.80 -5.82 -2.71
C PHE A 33 -3.92 -5.05 -2.00
N LEU A 34 -5.17 -5.36 -2.35
CA LEU A 34 -6.34 -4.70 -1.75
C LEU A 34 -6.36 -4.92 -0.24
N ARG A 35 -6.03 -6.11 0.23
CA ARG A 35 -5.95 -6.42 1.65
C ARG A 35 -4.84 -5.64 2.34
N THR A 36 -3.65 -5.52 1.76
CA THR A 36 -2.55 -4.74 2.36
C THR A 36 -2.92 -3.25 2.46
N VAL A 37 -3.52 -2.70 1.39
CA VAL A 37 -4.02 -1.33 1.37
C VAL A 37 -5.12 -1.12 2.41
N TYR A 38 -6.08 -2.06 2.52
CA TYR A 38 -7.09 -2.07 3.56
C TYR A 38 -6.47 -2.07 4.95
N GLU A 39 -5.50 -2.96 5.21
CA GLU A 39 -4.89 -3.12 6.52
C GLU A 39 -4.05 -1.91 6.94
N SER A 40 -3.48 -1.18 5.99
CA SER A 40 -2.77 0.07 6.26
C SER A 40 -3.68 1.24 6.67
N THR A 41 -4.97 1.18 6.30
CA THR A 41 -5.92 2.29 6.49
C THR A 41 -7.10 1.96 7.40
N ARG A 42 -7.30 0.69 7.75
CA ARG A 42 -8.29 0.29 8.75
C ARG A 42 -7.84 0.69 10.15
N MET A 43 -8.80 1.09 10.95
CA MET A 43 -8.63 1.26 12.39
C MET A 43 -9.03 -0.05 13.08
N LYS A 44 -8.44 -0.36 14.23
CA LYS A 44 -9.00 -1.40 15.09
C LYS A 44 -10.27 -0.85 15.74
N PRO A 45 -11.36 -1.63 15.84
CA PRO A 45 -12.51 -1.20 16.60
C PRO A 45 -12.10 -1.06 18.07
N THR A 46 -12.13 0.16 18.57
CA THR A 46 -11.95 0.48 19.99
C THR A 46 -13.19 0.02 20.73
N THR A 47 -13.26 -1.26 21.11
CA THR A 47 -14.25 -1.70 22.09
C THR A 47 -13.62 -2.72 23.03
N ALA A 48 -13.53 -2.30 24.30
CA ALA A 48 -13.56 -3.17 25.44
C ALA A 48 -14.84 -4.02 25.40
N GLN A 49 -14.83 -5.10 24.61
CA GLN A 49 -15.74 -6.21 24.71
C GLN A 49 -15.10 -7.39 23.98
N SER A 50 -14.52 -8.26 24.79
CA SER A 50 -14.01 -9.58 24.46
C SER A 50 -15.06 -10.37 23.68
N SER A 51 -15.05 -10.23 22.37
CA SER A 51 -15.71 -11.13 21.43
C SER A 51 -14.62 -11.60 20.49
N ASN A 52 -14.31 -12.89 20.55
CA ASN A 52 -13.19 -13.56 19.87
C ASN A 52 -13.30 -13.59 18.33
N ASN A 53 -13.98 -12.61 17.73
CA ASN A 53 -14.20 -12.47 16.29
C ASN A 53 -13.28 -11.39 15.68
N GLY A 54 -11.99 -11.42 16.03
CA GLY A 54 -11.00 -10.69 15.25
C GLY A 54 -11.04 -11.22 13.81
N SER A 55 -11.20 -10.35 12.81
CA SER A 55 -10.96 -10.73 11.41
C SER A 55 -9.61 -11.44 11.36
N PRO A 56 -9.53 -12.66 10.78
CA PRO A 56 -8.30 -13.42 10.80
C PRO A 56 -7.18 -12.55 10.24
N MET A 57 -6.14 -12.37 11.05
CA MET A 57 -4.96 -11.62 10.66
C MET A 57 -4.33 -12.35 9.47
N LEU A 58 -3.85 -11.59 8.50
CA LEU A 58 -3.14 -12.17 7.38
C LEU A 58 -1.86 -12.84 7.93
N ASP A 59 -1.73 -14.15 7.77
CA ASP A 59 -0.45 -14.83 8.03
C ASP A 59 0.46 -14.57 6.83
N TRP A 60 1.36 -13.60 6.98
CA TRP A 60 2.14 -13.10 5.85
C TRP A 60 3.34 -13.98 5.50
N GLY A 61 3.82 -14.81 6.43
CA GLY A 61 4.85 -15.82 6.14
C GLY A 61 4.41 -16.74 5.00
N THR A 62 3.15 -17.18 5.06
CA THR A 62 2.50 -17.97 4.01
C THR A 62 2.08 -17.12 2.80
N SER A 63 1.97 -15.80 2.93
CA SER A 63 1.51 -14.90 1.86
C SER A 63 2.65 -14.48 0.95
N ALA A 64 3.85 -14.22 1.44
CA ALA A 64 5.05 -13.99 0.62
C ALA A 64 5.33 -15.17 -0.34
N GLU A 65 5.08 -16.40 0.12
CA GLU A 65 5.10 -17.63 -0.68
C GLU A 65 3.99 -17.66 -1.75
N ALA A 66 2.75 -17.29 -1.38
CA ALA A 66 1.63 -17.21 -2.32
C ALA A 66 1.79 -16.07 -3.35
N ILE A 67 2.52 -15.04 -2.96
CA ILE A 67 2.81 -13.83 -3.70
C ILE A 67 3.95 -14.03 -4.69
N SER A 68 5.01 -14.73 -4.27
CA SER A 68 6.13 -15.17 -5.10
C SER A 68 5.82 -16.43 -5.91
N GLY A 69 4.70 -17.11 -5.64
CA GLY A 69 4.28 -18.33 -6.36
C GLY A 69 5.02 -19.61 -5.94
N VAL A 70 5.77 -19.60 -4.83
CA VAL A 70 6.67 -20.68 -4.41
C VAL A 70 6.06 -21.40 -3.22
N LEU A 71 5.84 -22.71 -3.36
CA LEU A 71 5.63 -23.60 -2.23
C LEU A 71 6.95 -24.30 -1.88
N PRO A 72 7.18 -24.73 -0.64
CA PRO A 72 8.36 -25.51 -0.28
C PRO A 72 8.44 -26.78 -1.13
N GLU A 73 9.54 -26.97 -1.85
CA GLU A 73 9.81 -28.21 -2.59
C GLU A 73 10.21 -29.31 -1.61
N ASP A 74 9.30 -30.26 -1.38
CA ASP A 74 9.64 -31.62 -0.94
C ASP A 74 9.13 -32.60 -2.00
N GLY A 75 9.97 -32.89 -3.02
CA GLY A 75 9.73 -33.92 -4.03
C GLY A 75 10.58 -33.76 -5.29
N PRO A 76 11.06 -34.86 -5.92
CA PRO A 76 12.08 -34.79 -6.94
C PRO A 76 11.55 -34.25 -8.28
N ALA A 77 12.41 -33.49 -8.95
CA ALA A 77 12.21 -32.75 -10.17
C ALA A 77 11.53 -33.55 -11.31
N SER A 78 10.52 -32.94 -11.95
CA SER A 78 10.25 -33.12 -13.37
C SER A 78 9.28 -32.05 -13.88
N ASP A 79 9.83 -30.96 -14.41
CA ASP A 79 9.32 -30.25 -15.59
C ASP A 79 10.43 -29.30 -16.05
N GLY A 80 10.91 -29.47 -17.29
CA GLY A 80 12.06 -28.75 -17.85
C GLY A 80 11.85 -27.26 -18.15
N ARG A 81 11.10 -26.53 -17.31
CA ARG A 81 11.08 -25.06 -17.32
C ARG A 81 11.91 -24.54 -16.16
N SER A 82 12.95 -23.78 -16.49
CA SER A 82 13.80 -23.14 -15.49
C SER A 82 12.93 -22.32 -14.52
N PRO A 83 13.11 -22.46 -13.19
CA PRO A 83 12.36 -21.70 -12.20
C PRO A 83 12.36 -20.20 -12.48
N SER A 84 13.49 -19.66 -13.00
CA SER A 84 13.67 -18.26 -13.41
C SER A 84 12.60 -17.74 -14.36
N ASP A 85 12.13 -18.56 -15.31
CA ASP A 85 11.20 -18.12 -16.36
C ASP A 85 9.78 -17.95 -15.82
N GLN A 86 9.42 -18.71 -14.76
CA GLN A 86 8.15 -18.55 -14.06
C GLN A 86 8.15 -17.34 -13.13
N TYR A 87 9.24 -17.08 -12.40
CA TYR A 87 9.38 -15.88 -11.57
C TYR A 87 9.30 -14.59 -12.41
N SER A 88 9.99 -14.54 -13.56
CA SER A 88 10.00 -13.36 -14.44
C SER A 88 8.61 -13.03 -15.01
N ASN A 89 7.86 -14.04 -15.46
CA ASN A 89 6.51 -13.86 -15.99
C ASN A 89 5.50 -13.42 -14.91
N ASP A 90 5.72 -13.87 -13.67
CA ASP A 90 4.91 -13.49 -12.52
C ASP A 90 5.16 -12.07 -12.02
N MET A 91 6.43 -11.62 -12.01
CA MET A 91 6.82 -10.24 -11.73
C MET A 91 6.26 -9.27 -12.78
N CYS A 92 6.29 -9.68 -14.05
CA CYS A 92 5.71 -8.93 -15.17
C CYS A 92 4.22 -8.65 -14.92
N THR A 93 3.44 -9.62 -14.46
CA THR A 93 1.98 -9.44 -14.25
C THR A 93 1.64 -8.39 -13.16
N TYR A 94 2.45 -8.23 -12.10
CA TYR A 94 2.21 -7.22 -11.05
C TYR A 94 2.38 -5.79 -11.55
N ALA A 95 3.50 -5.56 -12.24
CA ALA A 95 3.78 -4.28 -12.86
C ALA A 95 2.64 -3.89 -13.80
N HIS A 96 2.20 -4.82 -14.64
CA HIS A 96 1.15 -4.58 -15.63
C HIS A 96 -0.25 -4.35 -15.02
N ILE A 97 -0.60 -4.95 -13.89
CA ILE A 97 -1.93 -4.76 -13.27
C ILE A 97 -1.99 -3.46 -12.47
N TYR A 98 -0.95 -3.12 -11.71
CA TYR A 98 -1.02 -2.07 -10.70
C TYR A 98 -0.17 -0.84 -10.98
N GLY A 99 0.68 -0.87 -11.99
CA GLY A 99 1.59 0.25 -12.19
C GLY A 99 2.81 0.21 -11.24
N VAL A 100 2.95 -0.80 -10.38
CA VAL A 100 4.00 -0.84 -9.34
C VAL A 100 4.77 -2.17 -9.32
N PRO A 101 6.09 -2.14 -9.05
CA PRO A 101 6.91 -3.33 -8.86
C PRO A 101 6.41 -4.18 -7.71
N HIS A 102 6.56 -5.48 -7.89
CA HIS A 102 6.14 -6.45 -6.88
C HIS A 102 6.88 -6.29 -5.54
N SER A 103 8.20 -6.04 -5.60
CA SER A 103 9.06 -5.80 -4.43
C SER A 103 8.56 -4.64 -3.58
N LEU A 104 7.92 -3.63 -4.19
CA LEU A 104 7.37 -2.48 -3.49
C LEU A 104 6.10 -2.82 -2.69
N LEU A 105 5.30 -3.78 -3.17
CA LEU A 105 4.15 -4.29 -2.42
C LEU A 105 4.57 -5.11 -1.21
N ILE A 106 5.62 -5.93 -1.35
CA ILE A 106 6.25 -6.63 -0.22
C ILE A 106 6.76 -5.61 0.81
N LEU A 107 7.42 -4.54 0.33
CA LEU A 107 7.93 -3.48 1.20
C LEU A 107 6.79 -2.79 1.97
N LEU A 108 5.70 -2.42 1.29
CA LEU A 108 4.51 -1.84 1.94
C LEU A 108 3.98 -2.79 3.01
N ASN A 109 3.84 -4.07 2.70
CA ASN A 109 3.27 -5.02 3.66
C ASN A 109 4.12 -5.10 4.93
N ARG A 110 5.43 -5.33 4.80
CA ARG A 110 6.35 -5.35 5.94
C ARG A 110 6.33 -4.05 6.73
N THR A 111 6.16 -2.92 6.05
CA THR A 111 6.00 -1.60 6.67
C THR A 111 4.72 -1.54 7.50
N VAL A 112 3.59 -2.01 6.96
CA VAL A 112 2.30 -2.06 7.67
C VAL A 112 2.40 -2.92 8.94
N GLU A 113 3.09 -4.05 8.88
CA GLU A 113 3.29 -4.92 10.05
C GLU A 113 4.07 -4.24 11.17
N VAL A 114 5.20 -3.60 10.84
CA VAL A 114 6.03 -2.90 11.83
C VAL A 114 5.31 -1.68 12.39
N VAL A 115 4.61 -0.93 11.54
CA VAL A 115 3.73 0.16 11.98
C VAL A 115 2.68 -0.35 12.96
N ARG A 116 2.03 -1.48 12.67
CA ARG A 116 1.04 -2.08 13.57
C ARG A 116 1.65 -2.44 14.93
N MET A 117 2.80 -3.11 14.94
CA MET A 117 3.50 -3.46 16.18
C MET A 117 3.86 -2.22 17.01
N ALA A 118 4.42 -1.19 16.37
CA ALA A 118 4.79 0.06 17.02
C ALA A 118 3.59 0.79 17.64
N MET A 119 2.43 0.74 17.00
CA MET A 119 1.21 1.34 17.55
C MET A 119 0.65 0.55 18.72
N GLU A 120 0.57 -0.77 18.60
CA GLU A 120 0.05 -1.63 19.68
C GLU A 120 0.87 -1.48 20.95
N GLU A 121 2.20 -1.38 20.83
CA GLU A 121 3.06 -1.19 21.99
C GLU A 121 2.86 0.18 22.64
N ARG A 122 2.67 1.23 21.83
CA ARG A 122 2.36 2.58 22.33
C ARG A 122 1.00 2.68 22.99
N GLU A 123 0.00 2.00 22.45
CA GLU A 123 -1.34 1.91 23.05
C GLU A 123 -1.30 1.19 24.40
N GLN A 124 -0.51 0.11 24.52
CA GLN A 124 -0.39 -0.66 25.76
C GLN A 124 0.43 0.04 26.84
N THR A 125 1.54 0.68 26.45
CA THR A 125 2.45 1.33 27.40
C THR A 125 2.03 2.76 27.74
N GLY A 126 1.27 3.42 26.85
CA GLY A 126 0.94 4.84 26.96
C GLY A 126 2.14 5.77 26.75
N VAL A 127 3.32 5.23 26.40
CA VAL A 127 4.57 5.98 26.22
C VAL A 127 4.91 6.04 24.73
N ARG A 128 5.58 7.13 24.29
CA ARG A 128 6.01 7.29 22.88
C ARG A 128 7.14 6.35 22.46
N GLY A 129 7.95 5.93 23.43
CA GLY A 129 9.11 5.06 23.24
C GLY A 129 8.71 3.65 22.82
N LEU A 130 9.63 2.97 22.15
CA LEU A 130 9.49 1.56 21.77
C LEU A 130 10.48 0.72 22.59
N SER A 131 10.14 -0.55 22.80
CA SER A 131 11.03 -1.57 23.34
C SER A 131 12.28 -1.70 22.47
N SER A 132 13.39 -2.09 23.07
CA SER A 132 14.67 -2.19 22.36
C SER A 132 14.57 -3.08 21.11
N ASP A 133 13.89 -4.22 21.22
CA ASP A 133 13.75 -5.17 20.12
C ASP A 133 12.90 -4.61 18.97
N LEU A 134 11.80 -3.91 19.31
CA LEU A 134 10.94 -3.30 18.31
C LEU A 134 11.58 -2.07 17.67
N ALA A 135 12.37 -1.31 18.42
CA ALA A 135 13.15 -0.18 17.90
C ALA A 135 14.15 -0.66 16.84
N VAL A 136 14.91 -1.73 17.12
CA VAL A 136 15.82 -2.33 16.13
C VAL A 136 15.07 -2.76 14.88
N LYS A 137 13.91 -3.42 15.03
CA LYS A 137 13.08 -3.81 13.89
C LYS A 137 12.58 -2.61 13.08
N CYS A 138 12.26 -1.50 13.74
CA CYS A 138 11.88 -0.26 13.08
C CYS A 138 13.06 0.35 12.31
N ASP A 139 14.26 0.37 12.90
CA ASP A 139 15.47 0.89 12.26
C ASP A 139 15.85 0.06 11.02
N GLU A 140 15.79 -1.28 11.11
CA GLU A 140 16.01 -2.17 9.96
C GLU A 140 14.99 -1.92 8.83
N MET A 141 13.72 -1.70 9.19
CA MET A 141 12.68 -1.40 8.20
C MET A 141 12.87 -0.03 7.56
N GLU A 142 13.28 0.98 8.33
CA GLU A 142 13.60 2.30 7.77
C GLU A 142 14.74 2.20 6.76
N LEU A 143 15.81 1.48 7.11
CA LEU A 143 16.94 1.25 6.20
C LEU A 143 16.48 0.59 4.90
N ARG A 144 15.68 -0.48 4.99
CA ARG A 144 15.11 -1.16 3.81
C ARG A 144 14.22 -0.25 2.96
N ILE A 145 13.49 0.67 3.56
CA ILE A 145 12.65 1.63 2.83
C ILE A 145 13.53 2.64 2.09
N VAL A 146 14.54 3.19 2.76
CA VAL A 146 15.42 4.23 2.21
C VAL A 146 16.34 3.69 1.13
N GLU A 147 16.93 2.51 1.36
CA GLU A 147 17.83 1.83 0.42
C GLU A 147 17.10 1.04 -0.66
N TRP A 148 15.75 1.07 -0.66
CA TRP A 148 14.99 0.38 -1.69
C TRP A 148 15.35 0.94 -3.07
N LEU A 149 15.92 0.09 -3.90
CA LEU A 149 16.13 0.35 -5.30
C LEU A 149 15.01 -0.33 -6.08
N ALA A 150 14.41 0.41 -7.00
CA ALA A 150 13.62 -0.22 -8.03
C ALA A 150 14.56 -1.13 -8.81
N ASP A 151 14.27 -2.42 -8.84
CA ASP A 151 14.87 -3.29 -9.83
C ASP A 151 14.64 -2.60 -11.18
N PRO A 152 15.69 -2.27 -11.95
CA PRO A 152 15.48 -1.85 -13.32
C PRO A 152 14.56 -2.90 -13.91
N ILE A 153 13.53 -2.47 -14.63
CA ILE A 153 12.68 -3.39 -15.39
C ILE A 153 13.57 -3.94 -16.54
N ASN A 154 14.58 -4.73 -16.19
CA ASN A 154 15.46 -5.47 -17.06
C ASN A 154 14.68 -6.73 -17.41
N ASP A 155 13.67 -6.57 -18.26
CA ASP A 155 13.01 -7.69 -18.90
C ASP A 155 13.37 -7.71 -20.40
N PRO A 156 14.54 -8.26 -20.78
CA PRO A 156 14.82 -8.61 -22.17
C PRO A 156 13.98 -9.81 -22.67
N ALA A 157 13.05 -10.36 -21.86
CA ALA A 157 12.27 -11.55 -22.14
C ALA A 157 10.74 -11.33 -22.22
N SER A 158 10.27 -10.09 -22.35
CA SER A 158 8.89 -9.82 -22.78
C SER A 158 8.85 -9.43 -24.28
N PRO A 159 8.58 -10.38 -25.20
CA PRO A 159 8.21 -10.06 -26.57
C PRO A 159 6.77 -9.48 -26.67
N GLY A 160 6.27 -8.85 -25.60
CA GLY A 160 4.91 -8.29 -25.50
C GLY A 160 4.87 -6.87 -24.92
N ARG A 161 5.08 -5.87 -25.79
CA ARG A 161 4.61 -4.47 -25.73
C ARG A 161 4.47 -3.82 -24.33
N VAL A 162 5.58 -3.50 -23.66
CA VAL A 162 5.59 -2.30 -22.81
C VAL A 162 5.76 -1.11 -23.74
N THR A 163 4.72 -0.29 -23.90
CA THR A 163 4.85 0.96 -24.65
C THR A 163 5.75 1.93 -23.87
N PRO A 164 6.49 2.83 -24.53
CA PRO A 164 7.26 3.86 -23.84
C PRO A 164 6.39 4.65 -22.85
N THR A 165 5.14 4.94 -23.24
CA THR A 165 4.12 5.58 -22.39
C THR A 165 3.85 4.79 -21.11
N ASN A 166 3.62 3.47 -21.21
CA ASN A 166 3.38 2.64 -20.04
C ASN A 166 4.59 2.62 -19.11
N SER A 167 5.82 2.53 -19.64
CA SER A 167 7.04 2.56 -18.83
C SER A 167 7.17 3.85 -18.00
N ILE A 168 6.81 5.00 -18.58
CA ILE A 168 6.86 6.29 -17.88
C ILE A 168 5.78 6.33 -16.79
N ILE A 169 4.55 5.86 -17.08
CA ILE A 169 3.48 5.75 -16.07
C ILE A 169 3.92 4.87 -14.91
N MET A 170 4.53 3.71 -15.20
CA MET A 170 5.07 2.78 -14.22
C MET A 170 6.13 3.44 -13.32
N GLU A 171 7.05 4.21 -13.91
CA GLU A 171 8.11 4.90 -13.17
C GLU A 171 7.52 5.93 -12.19
N HIS A 172 6.61 6.79 -12.67
CA HIS A 172 5.95 7.76 -11.81
C HIS A 172 5.10 7.10 -10.72
N MET A 173 4.41 6.01 -11.05
CA MET A 173 3.58 5.28 -10.09
C MET A 173 4.44 4.61 -9.02
N THR A 174 5.56 3.99 -9.42
CA THR A 174 6.58 3.44 -8.50
C THR A 174 7.10 4.52 -7.56
N ARG A 175 7.46 5.68 -8.11
CA ARG A 175 7.95 6.83 -7.33
C ARG A 175 6.89 7.34 -6.36
N ALA A 176 5.66 7.55 -6.80
CA ALA A 176 4.57 7.98 -5.93
C ALA A 176 4.35 7.00 -4.77
N PHE A 177 4.33 5.70 -5.09
CA PHE A 177 4.05 4.66 -4.11
C PHE A 177 5.18 4.51 -3.09
N HIS A 178 6.44 4.55 -3.52
CA HIS A 178 7.61 4.51 -2.62
C HIS A 178 7.65 5.72 -1.68
N ASN A 179 7.43 6.93 -2.20
CA ASN A 179 7.38 8.13 -1.37
C ASN A 179 6.21 8.09 -0.37
N ALA A 180 5.06 7.51 -0.75
CA ALA A 180 3.96 7.29 0.18
C ALA A 180 4.29 6.28 1.29
N ILE A 181 5.06 5.22 1.02
CA ILE A 181 5.57 4.30 2.05
C ILE A 181 6.46 5.06 3.05
N ILE A 182 7.36 5.93 2.57
CA ILE A 182 8.21 6.75 3.44
C ILE A 182 7.35 7.64 4.36
N ILE A 183 6.38 8.36 3.79
CA ILE A 183 5.45 9.22 4.53
C ILE A 183 4.70 8.40 5.59
N TYR A 184 4.13 7.26 5.19
CA TYR A 184 3.38 6.37 6.06
C TYR A 184 4.25 5.85 7.22
N PHE A 185 5.46 5.35 6.95
CA PHE A 185 6.36 4.87 7.99
C PHE A 185 6.79 5.99 8.93
N ALA A 186 7.23 7.13 8.39
CA ALA A 186 7.73 8.25 9.17
C ALA A 186 6.68 8.82 10.13
N GLN A 187 5.41 8.85 9.71
CA GLN A 187 4.31 9.33 10.56
C GLN A 187 3.96 8.38 11.68
N HIS A 188 3.95 7.07 11.41
CA HIS A 188 3.45 6.10 12.37
C HIS A 188 4.54 5.50 13.25
N VAL A 189 5.81 5.53 12.82
CA VAL A 189 6.94 5.01 13.61
C VAL A 189 7.78 6.15 14.15
N ARG A 190 8.23 7.08 13.31
CA ARG A 190 9.13 8.17 13.75
C ARG A 190 8.41 9.39 14.29
N LEU A 191 7.08 9.48 14.10
CA LEU A 191 6.25 10.61 14.51
C LEU A 191 6.80 11.96 14.00
N LEU A 192 7.34 11.97 12.77
CA LEU A 192 7.93 13.18 12.20
C LEU A 192 6.87 14.27 11.97
N LYS A 193 7.28 15.53 12.16
CA LYS A 193 6.44 16.68 11.83
C LYS A 193 6.26 16.77 10.32
N HIS A 194 5.08 17.22 9.88
CA HIS A 194 4.71 17.36 8.48
C HIS A 194 5.72 18.16 7.63
N GLN A 195 6.42 19.14 8.22
CA GLN A 195 7.45 19.94 7.52
C GLN A 195 8.58 19.07 6.96
N TYR A 196 8.97 18.00 7.65
CA TYR A 196 10.00 17.07 7.16
C TYR A 196 9.50 16.14 6.06
N LEU A 197 8.17 16.01 5.93
CA LEU A 197 7.53 15.12 4.95
C LEU A 197 7.24 15.82 3.63
N GLN A 198 7.27 17.16 3.61
CA GLN A 198 6.99 18.00 2.45
C GLN A 198 7.74 17.55 1.17
N PRO A 199 9.05 17.22 1.18
CA PRO A 199 9.74 16.79 -0.04
C PRO A 199 9.19 15.50 -0.63
N PHE A 200 8.73 14.58 0.23
CA PHE A 200 8.11 13.32 -0.20
C PHE A 200 6.69 13.56 -0.70
N ILE A 201 5.94 14.44 -0.06
CA ILE A 201 4.58 14.84 -0.47
C ILE A 201 4.62 15.45 -1.88
N ILE A 202 5.56 16.36 -2.14
CA ILE A 202 5.77 16.99 -3.45
C ILE A 202 6.04 15.92 -4.53
N LYS A 203 6.95 14.97 -4.26
CA LYS A 203 7.24 13.87 -5.19
C LYS A 203 6.01 13.02 -5.50
N VAL A 204 5.11 12.81 -4.54
CA VAL A 204 3.85 12.08 -4.78
C VAL A 204 2.92 12.88 -5.68
N ILE A 205 2.60 14.13 -5.34
CA ILE A 205 1.66 14.94 -6.13
C ILE A 205 2.16 15.21 -7.54
N ASP A 206 3.46 15.52 -7.72
CA ASP A 206 4.07 15.72 -9.04
C ASP A 206 3.96 14.45 -9.90
N SER A 207 4.11 13.28 -9.30
CA SER A 207 4.05 12.01 -10.01
C SER A 207 2.62 11.65 -10.42
N ILE A 208 1.64 11.79 -9.53
CA ILE A 208 0.23 11.46 -9.84
C ILE A 208 -0.39 12.45 -10.84
N GLU A 209 -0.04 13.72 -10.79
CA GLU A 209 -0.45 14.71 -11.80
C GLU A 209 0.18 14.38 -13.17
N THR A 210 1.47 14.01 -13.18
CA THR A 210 2.15 13.63 -14.42
C THR A 210 1.52 12.38 -15.05
N ILE A 211 1.14 11.39 -14.23
CA ILE A 211 0.44 10.18 -14.71
C ILE A 211 -0.87 10.55 -15.39
N GLU A 212 -1.71 11.38 -14.77
CA GLU A 212 -3.01 11.76 -15.35
C GLU A 212 -2.83 12.59 -16.64
N ARG A 213 -1.81 13.45 -16.72
CA ARG A 213 -1.46 14.15 -17.97
C ARG A 213 -1.09 13.18 -19.08
N ILE A 214 -0.22 12.21 -18.80
CA ILE A 214 0.20 11.20 -19.80
C ILE A 214 -0.98 10.34 -20.23
N LYS A 215 -1.85 9.93 -19.29
CA LYS A 215 -3.06 9.17 -19.60
C LYS A 215 -4.00 9.95 -20.51
N ALA A 216 -4.20 11.24 -20.25
CA ALA A 216 -5.03 12.11 -21.10
C ALA A 216 -4.46 12.23 -22.52
N GLU A 217 -3.15 12.47 -22.67
CA GLU A 217 -2.44 12.55 -23.95
C GLU A 217 -2.49 11.23 -24.73
N ALA A 218 -2.42 10.09 -24.03
CA ALA A 218 -2.44 8.76 -24.63
C ALA A 218 -3.85 8.15 -24.75
N HIS A 219 -4.90 8.89 -24.37
CA HIS A 219 -6.28 8.40 -24.31
C HIS A 219 -6.45 7.09 -23.51
N ILE A 220 -5.67 6.93 -22.43
CA ILE A 220 -5.74 5.78 -21.53
C ILE A 220 -6.75 6.05 -20.44
N PHE A 221 -7.84 5.28 -20.43
CA PHE A 221 -8.83 5.34 -19.34
C PHE A 221 -8.51 4.28 -18.29
N ALA A 222 -7.72 4.65 -17.29
CA ALA A 222 -7.35 3.78 -16.18
C ALA A 222 -7.37 4.54 -14.86
N ALA A 223 -8.12 4.03 -13.88
CA ALA A 223 -8.20 4.62 -12.56
C ALA A 223 -6.81 4.68 -11.87
N PRO A 224 -6.49 5.76 -11.13
CA PRO A 224 -5.26 5.84 -10.36
C PRO A 224 -5.31 4.94 -9.12
N LEU A 225 -4.13 4.54 -8.64
CA LEU A 225 -4.01 3.98 -7.30
C LEU A 225 -4.18 5.10 -6.27
N TYR A 226 -5.26 5.02 -5.51
CA TYR A 226 -5.64 6.07 -4.56
C TYR A 226 -4.76 6.12 -3.30
N TRP A 227 -4.21 4.98 -2.88
CA TRP A 227 -3.50 4.87 -1.61
C TRP A 227 -2.34 5.87 -1.48
N PRO A 228 -1.41 6.00 -2.46
CA PRO A 228 -0.34 6.99 -2.37
C PRO A 228 -0.84 8.43 -2.29
N ALA A 229 -1.85 8.78 -3.10
CA ALA A 229 -2.45 10.11 -3.10
C ALA A 229 -3.05 10.45 -1.74
N PHE A 230 -3.81 9.52 -1.15
CA PHE A 230 -4.42 9.71 0.17
C PHE A 230 -3.38 9.91 1.28
N ILE A 231 -2.37 9.04 1.34
CA ILE A 231 -1.33 9.13 2.37
C ILE A 231 -0.60 10.47 2.28
N ALA A 232 -0.18 10.89 1.10
CA ALA A 232 0.51 12.18 0.92
C ALA A 232 -0.42 13.37 1.20
N ALA A 233 -1.65 13.36 0.70
CA ALA A 233 -2.63 14.43 0.90
C ALA A 233 -2.98 14.62 2.39
N SER A 234 -3.06 13.52 3.14
CA SER A 234 -3.42 13.55 4.56
C SER A 234 -2.48 14.38 5.41
N GLU A 235 -1.27 14.63 4.90
CA GLU A 235 -0.19 15.26 5.66
C GLU A 235 0.36 16.51 4.94
N ALA A 236 -0.34 16.92 3.89
CA ALA A 236 -0.17 18.19 3.20
C ALA A 236 -0.94 19.29 3.95
N PHE A 237 -0.27 20.00 4.86
CA PHE A 237 -0.87 21.12 5.60
C PHE A 237 -0.62 22.50 4.97
N GLU A 238 0.12 22.55 3.87
CA GLU A 238 0.37 23.81 3.15
C GLU A 238 -0.77 24.09 2.17
N PRO A 239 -1.35 25.31 2.17
CA PRO A 239 -2.50 25.63 1.32
C PRO A 239 -2.27 25.33 -0.16
N ALA A 240 -1.06 25.61 -0.68
CA ALA A 240 -0.70 25.34 -2.06
C ALA A 240 -0.71 23.84 -2.40
N LEU A 241 -0.29 22.98 -1.47
CA LEU A 241 -0.33 21.52 -1.67
C LEU A 241 -1.76 20.99 -1.54
N GLN A 242 -2.54 21.50 -0.59
CA GLN A 242 -3.96 21.14 -0.43
C GLN A 242 -4.75 21.45 -1.69
N GLU A 243 -4.57 22.64 -2.27
CA GLU A 243 -5.22 23.04 -3.51
C GLU A 243 -4.89 22.09 -4.67
N ARG A 244 -3.61 21.69 -4.81
CA ARG A 244 -3.19 20.71 -5.82
C ARG A 244 -3.85 19.35 -5.65
N PHE A 245 -3.86 18.80 -4.42
CA PHE A 245 -4.54 17.54 -4.15
C PHE A 245 -6.05 17.63 -4.39
N GLN A 246 -6.70 18.71 -3.96
CA GLN A 246 -8.12 18.95 -4.21
C GLN A 246 -8.43 19.00 -5.71
N LYS A 247 -7.59 19.68 -6.50
CA LYS A 247 -7.72 19.71 -7.95
C LYS A 247 -7.58 18.30 -8.53
N TRP A 248 -6.53 17.58 -8.15
CA TRP A 248 -6.32 16.21 -8.59
C TRP A 248 -7.52 15.30 -8.29
N TYR A 249 -8.10 15.38 -7.08
CA TYR A 249 -9.28 14.60 -6.71
C TYR A 249 -10.52 14.91 -7.56
N ARG A 250 -10.73 16.17 -7.94
CA ARG A 250 -11.80 16.56 -8.88
C ARG A 250 -11.54 15.98 -10.27
N ASP A 251 -10.30 16.06 -10.75
CA ASP A 251 -9.94 15.61 -12.09
C ASP A 251 -10.14 14.07 -12.24
N VAL A 252 -9.93 13.31 -11.17
CA VAL A 252 -10.09 11.84 -11.17
C VAL A 252 -11.49 11.37 -10.73
N GLU A 253 -12.42 12.28 -10.41
CA GLU A 253 -13.80 11.92 -10.05
C GLU A 253 -14.52 11.21 -11.20
N ILE A 254 -14.10 11.46 -12.44
CA ILE A 254 -14.66 10.84 -13.66
C ILE A 254 -14.58 9.32 -13.65
N TYR A 255 -13.66 8.73 -12.87
CA TYR A 255 -13.51 7.28 -12.77
C TYR A 255 -14.61 6.64 -11.88
N GLY A 256 -15.46 7.42 -11.22
CA GLY A 256 -16.63 6.93 -10.49
C GLY A 256 -16.31 6.08 -9.25
N ILE A 257 -15.10 6.21 -8.71
CA ILE A 257 -14.65 5.38 -7.59
C ILE A 257 -15.23 5.94 -6.28
N GLY A 258 -16.17 5.22 -5.68
CA GLY A 258 -16.87 5.65 -4.47
C GLY A 258 -15.95 5.99 -3.28
N CYS A 259 -14.85 5.24 -3.10
CA CYS A 259 -13.94 5.45 -1.97
C CYS A 259 -13.17 6.79 -2.03
N ILE A 260 -13.11 7.42 -3.21
CA ILE A 260 -12.54 8.78 -3.39
C ILE A 260 -13.35 9.81 -2.61
N ARG A 261 -14.68 9.66 -2.60
CA ARG A 261 -15.59 10.63 -1.95
C ARG A 261 -15.39 10.60 -0.43
N THR A 262 -15.40 9.42 0.17
CA THR A 262 -15.14 9.24 1.61
C THR A 262 -13.75 9.74 1.98
N GLY A 263 -12.72 9.38 1.20
CA GLY A 263 -11.36 9.84 1.46
C GLY A 263 -11.21 11.36 1.37
N THR A 264 -11.83 12.01 0.38
CA THR A 264 -11.78 13.48 0.22
C THR A 264 -12.46 14.21 1.38
N GLN A 265 -13.58 13.69 1.89
CA GLN A 265 -14.24 14.25 3.09
C GLN A 265 -13.36 14.14 4.33
N VAL A 266 -12.71 12.98 4.52
CA VAL A 266 -11.76 12.78 5.62
C VAL A 266 -10.58 13.75 5.50
N LEU A 267 -10.05 13.97 4.29
CA LEU A 267 -8.97 14.93 4.06
C LEU A 267 -9.38 16.37 4.37
N SER A 268 -10.60 16.77 4.01
CA SER A 268 -11.13 18.10 4.38
C SER A 268 -11.10 18.30 5.90
N ASP A 269 -11.63 17.34 6.66
CA ASP A 269 -11.65 17.40 8.12
C ASP A 269 -10.23 17.39 8.73
N VAL A 270 -9.27 16.72 8.08
CA VAL A 270 -7.85 16.72 8.49
C VAL A 270 -7.23 18.09 8.28
N TRP A 271 -7.47 18.70 7.12
CA TRP A 271 -6.94 20.02 6.80
C TRP A 271 -7.57 21.12 7.65
N ASP A 272 -8.87 21.03 7.93
CA ASP A 272 -9.60 21.97 8.81
C ASP A 272 -9.08 21.94 10.24
N LYS A 273 -8.71 20.75 10.74
CA LYS A 273 -8.06 20.62 12.06
C LYS A 273 -6.65 21.21 12.09
N GLY A 274 -5.96 21.20 10.95
CA GLY A 274 -4.56 21.62 10.83
C GLY A 274 -3.58 20.72 11.62
N PRO A 275 -2.28 21.05 11.61
CA PRO A 275 -1.28 20.30 12.36
C PRO A 275 -1.47 20.52 13.86
N CYS A 276 -1.70 19.44 14.62
CA CYS A 276 -1.93 19.51 16.06
C CYS A 276 -0.63 19.84 16.83
N PRO A 277 -0.55 20.93 17.63
CA PRO A 277 0.69 21.36 18.29
C PRO A 277 1.17 20.48 19.46
N GLY A 278 0.30 19.61 19.97
CA GLY A 278 0.56 18.87 21.21
C GLY A 278 -0.05 17.48 21.19
N ALA A 279 0.82 16.48 21.36
CA ALA A 279 0.47 15.14 21.81
C ALA A 279 -0.24 14.16 20.85
N THR A 280 -0.10 14.25 19.53
CA THR A 280 -0.54 13.12 18.69
C THR A 280 0.48 11.97 18.74
N LEU A 281 0.03 10.81 19.23
CA LEU A 281 0.73 9.51 19.16
C LEU A 281 0.72 8.92 17.73
N THR A 282 -0.09 9.48 16.82
CA THR A 282 -0.37 8.94 15.48
C THR A 282 -0.87 10.03 14.52
N SER A 283 -1.09 9.69 13.25
CA SER A 283 -1.54 10.59 12.19
C SER A 283 -2.95 11.16 12.43
N ILE A 284 -3.20 12.41 11.99
CA ILE A 284 -4.47 13.14 12.25
C ILE A 284 -5.66 12.48 11.52
N TRP A 285 -5.42 11.96 10.31
CA TRP A 285 -6.46 11.31 9.51
C TRP A 285 -7.06 10.09 10.20
N ARG A 286 -6.26 9.36 10.98
CA ARG A 286 -6.76 8.27 11.82
C ARG A 286 -7.75 8.77 12.85
N MET A 287 -7.40 9.79 13.63
CA MET A 287 -8.33 10.38 14.61
C MET A 287 -9.63 10.91 13.97
N VAL A 288 -9.55 11.43 12.74
CA VAL A 288 -10.74 11.86 11.97
C VAL A 288 -11.61 10.65 11.60
N LEU A 289 -11.02 9.58 11.07
CA LEU A 289 -11.74 8.36 10.74
C LEU A 289 -12.45 7.74 11.95
N GLU A 290 -11.75 7.66 13.08
CA GLU A 290 -12.27 7.10 14.33
C GLU A 290 -13.51 7.85 14.79
N ARG A 291 -13.49 9.18 14.66
CA ARG A 291 -14.62 10.05 14.99
C ARG A 291 -15.79 9.85 14.03
N ARG A 292 -15.51 9.65 12.74
CA ARG A 292 -16.54 9.53 11.70
C ARG A 292 -17.16 8.13 11.61
N GLY A 293 -16.43 7.10 12.04
CA GLY A 293 -16.83 5.70 11.87
C GLY A 293 -16.73 5.21 10.42
N ASP A 294 -15.99 5.94 9.57
CA ASP A 294 -15.82 5.65 8.15
C ASP A 294 -14.73 4.60 7.89
N ILE A 295 -14.89 3.82 6.81
CA ILE A 295 -13.87 2.91 6.30
C ILE A 295 -13.27 3.52 5.03
N LEU A 296 -11.94 3.62 4.96
CA LEU A 296 -11.26 4.11 3.76
C LEU A 296 -11.02 3.04 2.72
N LEU A 297 -10.90 3.49 1.46
CA LEU A 297 -10.35 2.77 0.31
C LEU A 297 -11.13 1.56 -0.20
N LEU A 298 -11.89 0.87 0.65
CA LEU A 298 -12.61 -0.38 0.37
C LEU A 298 -13.98 -0.45 1.06
N SER A 299 -14.62 0.72 1.26
CA SER A 299 -16.01 0.88 1.72
C SER A 299 -17.02 0.38 0.70
#